data_AF-A0A5C5UU23-F1
#
_entry.id   AF-A0A5C5UU23-F1
#
_cell.length_a   1.000
_cell.length_b   1.000
_cell.length_c   1.000
_cell.angle_alpha   90.00
_cell.angle_beta   90.00
_cell.angle_gamma   90.00
#
_symmetry.space_group_name_H-M   'P 1'
#
loop_
_entity.id
_entity.type
_entity.pdbx_description
1 polymer ?
#
loop_
_entity_poly.entity_id
_entity_poly.type
_entity_poly.pdbx_seq_one_letter_code
_entity_poly.pdbx_strand_id
1 'polypeptide(L)'
;MNIRKDELVELPGLGEFRRSEFFSPEGDRISRPEYTGEVATALGKCYIVIRDWERYLDTESVSALIPRVQLVCQQLEALKLRAAETIVEIFAGEENAEVVPEEFDASLEFDSETIVLHMVDLMGRFEDGYWPAVHFNPHFEVINVTLEC
;
A
#
# COMPACT_ATOMS: atom_id res chain seq x y z
N MET A 1 -2.74 -3.08 -28.06
CA MET A 1 -2.18 -2.20 -27.00
C MET A 1 -3.34 -1.76 -26.14
N ASN A 2 -3.31 -2.05 -24.84
CA ASN A 2 -4.40 -1.69 -23.94
C ASN A 2 -4.44 -0.17 -23.75
N ILE A 3 -5.63 0.37 -23.53
CA ILE A 3 -5.86 1.80 -23.35
C ILE A 3 -5.99 2.07 -21.85
N ARG A 4 -5.09 2.86 -21.29
CA ARG A 4 -5.20 3.39 -19.92
C ARG A 4 -6.03 4.68 -19.95
N LYS A 5 -7.05 4.76 -19.10
CA LYS A 5 -7.80 5.99 -18.83
C LYS A 5 -7.49 6.45 -17.41
N ASP A 6 -7.08 7.70 -17.29
CA ASP A 6 -6.80 8.35 -16.03
C ASP A 6 -7.77 9.51 -15.82
N GLU A 7 -8.20 9.67 -14.58
CA GLU A 7 -9.04 10.79 -14.11
C GLU A 7 -8.50 11.28 -12.77
N LEU A 8 -8.49 12.60 -12.56
CA LEU A 8 -8.18 13.18 -11.26
C LEU A 8 -9.45 13.25 -10.42
N VAL A 9 -9.36 12.74 -9.20
CA VAL A 9 -10.47 12.64 -8.24
C VAL A 9 -9.99 13.23 -6.93
N GLU A 10 -10.71 14.23 -6.43
CA GLU A 10 -10.46 14.77 -5.09
C GLU A 10 -11.15 13.88 -4.05
N LEU A 11 -10.38 13.27 -3.15
CA LEU A 11 -10.88 12.48 -2.03
C LEU A 11 -10.89 13.34 -0.75
N PRO A 12 -12.06 13.65 -0.18
CA PRO A 12 -12.17 14.54 0.96
C PRO A 12 -11.25 14.15 2.12
N GLY A 13 -10.33 15.05 2.50
CA GLY A 13 -9.41 14.82 3.62
C GLY A 13 -8.21 13.91 3.32
N LEU A 14 -8.07 13.40 2.09
CA LEU A 14 -6.85 12.75 1.59
C LEU A 14 -6.15 13.57 0.51
N GLY A 15 -6.91 14.37 -0.26
CA GLY A 15 -6.39 15.21 -1.35
C GLY A 15 -6.68 14.61 -2.72
N GLU A 16 -5.87 15.00 -3.71
CA GLU A 16 -6.02 14.58 -5.10
C GLU A 16 -5.46 13.15 -5.31
N PHE A 17 -6.28 12.29 -5.91
CA PHE A 17 -5.91 10.95 -6.34
C PHE A 17 -6.15 10.79 -7.83
N ARG A 18 -5.30 9.99 -8.48
CA ARG A 18 -5.51 9.54 -9.85
C ARG A 18 -6.27 8.23 -9.85
N ARG A 19 -7.46 8.23 -10.43
CA ARG A 19 -8.23 7.03 -10.74
C ARG A 19 -7.79 6.51 -12.11
N SER A 20 -7.28 5.28 -12.17
CA SER A 20 -6.78 4.64 -13.39
C SER A 20 -7.58 3.38 -13.72
N GLU A 21 -7.96 3.20 -14.97
CA GLU A 21 -8.61 1.99 -15.49
C GLU A 21 -8.02 1.57 -16.84
N PHE A 22 -7.93 0.27 -17.08
CA PHE A 22 -7.46 -0.28 -18.35
C PHE A 22 -8.62 -0.86 -19.17
N PHE A 23 -8.59 -0.59 -20.47
CA PHE A 23 -9.54 -1.05 -21.46
C PHE A 23 -8.82 -1.79 -22.59
N SER A 24 -9.50 -2.77 -23.18
CA SER A 24 -9.07 -3.40 -24.43
C SER A 24 -9.17 -2.41 -25.60
N PRO A 25 -8.52 -2.68 -26.74
CA PRO A 25 -8.67 -1.87 -27.95
C PRO A 25 -10.12 -1.72 -28.43
N GLU A 26 -10.97 -2.70 -28.14
CA GLU A 26 -12.39 -2.76 -28.49
C GLU A 26 -13.26 -1.94 -27.52
N GLY A 27 -12.70 -1.46 -26.41
CA GLY A 27 -13.38 -0.63 -25.42
C GLY A 27 -13.92 -1.40 -24.21
N ASP A 28 -13.66 -2.71 -24.11
CA ASP A 28 -14.05 -3.49 -22.95
C ASP A 28 -13.14 -3.21 -21.77
N ARG A 29 -13.69 -3.03 -20.57
CA ARG A 29 -12.88 -2.84 -19.35
C ARG A 29 -12.20 -4.16 -18.99
N ILE A 30 -10.88 -4.11 -18.82
CA ILE A 30 -10.04 -5.29 -18.51
C ILE A 30 -9.39 -5.23 -17.14
N SER A 31 -9.43 -4.09 -16.45
CA SER A 31 -8.98 -3.98 -15.06
C SER A 31 -10.05 -3.40 -14.15
N ARG A 32 -9.88 -3.63 -12.85
CA ARG A 32 -10.55 -2.83 -11.83
C ARG A 32 -9.86 -1.46 -11.72
N PRO A 33 -10.57 -0.44 -11.20
CA PRO A 33 -10.00 0.87 -10.98
C PRO A 33 -8.97 0.80 -9.85
N GLU A 34 -7.91 1.58 -10.01
CA GLU A 34 -6.90 1.82 -9.00
C GLU A 34 -6.86 3.33 -8.72
N TYR A 35 -6.80 3.70 -7.44
CA TYR A 35 -6.66 5.09 -7.02
C TYR A 35 -5.28 5.27 -6.42
N THR A 36 -4.47 6.14 -7.01
CA THR A 36 -3.11 6.40 -6.53
C THR A 36 -2.93 7.86 -6.16
N GLY A 37 -2.24 8.12 -5.07
CA GLY A 37 -2.05 9.47 -4.55
C GLY A 37 -0.94 9.54 -3.50
N GLU A 38 -0.64 10.75 -3.05
CA GLU A 38 0.28 10.99 -1.94
C GLU A 38 -0.50 11.62 -0.79
N VAL A 39 -0.35 11.07 0.41
CA VAL A 39 -0.97 11.62 1.62
C VAL A 39 0.12 12.06 2.59
N ALA A 40 -0.09 13.21 3.23
CA ALA A 40 0.81 13.69 4.27
C ALA A 40 0.64 12.86 5.55
N THR A 41 1.77 12.47 6.14
CA THR A 41 1.89 11.70 7.37
C THR A 41 2.90 12.36 8.30
N ALA A 42 3.03 11.85 9.54
CA ALA A 42 4.08 12.30 10.46
C ALA A 42 5.51 12.03 9.91
N LEU A 43 5.66 11.05 9.03
CA LEU A 43 6.93 10.66 8.39
C LEU A 43 7.19 11.41 7.07
N GLY A 44 6.35 12.39 6.72
CA GLY A 44 6.38 13.06 5.42
C GLY A 44 5.29 12.55 4.49
N LYS A 45 5.51 12.60 3.18
CA LYS A 45 4.52 12.10 2.22
C LYS A 45 4.65 10.58 2.07
N CYS A 46 3.52 9.88 2.08
CA CYS A 46 3.44 8.46 1.79
C CYS A 46 2.64 8.25 0.49
N TYR A 47 3.19 7.43 -0.41
CA TYR A 47 2.47 6.99 -1.59
C TYR A 47 1.41 5.95 -1.21
N ILE A 48 0.19 6.15 -1.68
CA ILE A 48 -0.97 5.32 -1.37
C ILE A 48 -1.58 4.78 -2.65
N VAL A 49 -1.89 3.50 -2.64
CA VAL A 49 -2.71 2.80 -3.62
C VAL A 49 -3.98 2.31 -2.94
N ILE A 50 -5.14 2.57 -3.54
CA ILE A 50 -6.42 1.97 -3.13
C ILE A 50 -6.94 1.15 -4.31
N ARG A 51 -6.98 -0.16 -4.15
CA ARG A 51 -7.47 -1.11 -5.15
C ARG A 51 -7.97 -2.36 -4.47
N ASP A 52 -8.89 -3.06 -5.12
CA ASP A 52 -9.36 -4.35 -4.63
C ASP A 52 -9.37 -5.32 -5.81
N TRP A 53 -8.69 -6.45 -5.64
CA TRP A 53 -8.56 -7.46 -6.68
C TRP A 53 -9.81 -8.30 -6.86
N GLU A 54 -10.69 -8.34 -5.86
CA GLU A 54 -11.91 -9.11 -5.86
C GLU A 54 -13.12 -8.24 -6.20
N ARG A 55 -13.18 -7.02 -5.67
CA ARG A 55 -14.33 -6.11 -5.74
C ARG A 55 -14.05 -4.89 -6.62
N TYR A 56 -15.08 -4.43 -7.32
CA TYR A 56 -14.98 -3.16 -8.03
C TYR A 56 -15.18 -1.99 -7.05
N LEU A 57 -14.18 -1.11 -6.92
CA LEU A 57 -14.26 0.08 -6.07
C LEU A 57 -14.56 1.33 -6.90
N ASP A 58 -15.82 1.77 -6.89
CA ASP A 58 -16.15 3.11 -7.36
C ASP A 58 -15.69 4.18 -6.35
N THR A 59 -15.84 5.45 -6.74
CA THR A 59 -15.38 6.58 -5.93
C THR A 59 -16.13 6.69 -4.60
N GLU A 60 -17.40 6.27 -4.55
CA GLU A 60 -18.18 6.24 -3.31
C GLU A 60 -17.64 5.17 -2.36
N SER A 61 -17.34 3.98 -2.87
CA SER A 61 -16.75 2.88 -2.11
C SER A 61 -15.36 3.26 -1.57
N VAL A 62 -14.53 3.92 -2.39
CA VAL A 62 -13.24 4.46 -1.93
C VAL A 62 -13.43 5.55 -0.88
N SER A 63 -14.44 6.41 -1.04
CA SER A 63 -14.73 7.45 -0.05
C SER A 63 -15.09 6.87 1.32
N ALA A 64 -15.72 5.69 1.36
CA ALA A 64 -16.00 4.98 2.61
C ALA A 64 -14.73 4.45 3.31
N LEU A 65 -13.63 4.26 2.58
CA LEU A 65 -12.34 3.82 3.13
C LEU A 65 -11.51 4.98 3.71
N ILE A 66 -11.85 6.23 3.39
CA ILE A 66 -11.09 7.43 3.81
C ILE A 66 -10.77 7.44 5.33
N PRO A 67 -11.74 7.20 6.25
CA PRO A 67 -11.43 7.22 7.68
C PRO A 67 -10.37 6.19 8.08
N ARG A 68 -10.39 5.01 7.44
CA ARG A 68 -9.39 3.95 7.65
C ARG A 68 -8.02 4.39 7.13
N VAL A 69 -7.96 4.97 5.94
CA VAL A 69 -6.71 5.49 5.35
C VAL A 69 -6.10 6.56 6.26
N GLN A 70 -6.89 7.51 6.73
CA GLN A 70 -6.44 8.56 7.65
C GLN A 70 -5.90 7.98 8.96
N LEU A 71 -6.61 7.00 9.54
CA LEU A 71 -6.16 6.33 10.76
C LEU A 71 -4.83 5.61 10.55
N VAL A 72 -4.68 4.87 9.45
CA VAL A 72 -3.41 4.19 9.12
C VAL A 72 -2.28 5.18 8.92
N CYS A 73 -2.51 6.30 8.23
CA CYS A 73 -1.52 7.36 8.06
C CYS A 73 -1.05 7.95 9.41
N GLN A 74 -1.95 8.06 10.39
CA GLN A 74 -1.60 8.50 11.75
C GLN A 74 -0.80 7.45 12.53
N GLN A 75 -0.97 6.17 12.22
CA GLN A 75 -0.27 5.04 12.86
C GLN A 75 0.96 4.56 12.08
N LEU A 76 1.31 5.22 10.98
CA LEU A 76 2.29 4.71 10.01
C LEU A 76 3.65 4.42 10.64
N GLU A 77 4.12 5.26 11.56
CA GLU A 77 5.39 5.04 12.27
C GLU A 77 5.39 3.72 13.06
N ALA A 78 4.33 3.47 13.84
CA ALA A 78 4.20 2.24 14.61
C ALA A 78 4.02 1.00 13.71
N LEU A 79 3.28 1.14 12.60
CA LEU A 79 3.09 0.06 11.62
C LEU A 79 4.40 -0.26 10.89
N LYS A 80 5.19 0.75 10.53
CA LYS A 80 6.48 0.61 9.86
C LYS A 80 7.49 -0.11 10.75
N LEU A 81 7.55 0.26 12.04
CA LEU A 81 8.38 -0.45 13.02
C LEU A 81 7.97 -1.93 13.11
N ARG A 82 6.68 -2.20 13.33
CA ARG A 82 6.17 -3.57 13.43
C ARG A 82 6.43 -4.38 12.16
N ALA A 83 6.28 -3.77 11.00
CA ALA A 83 6.57 -4.42 9.72
C ALA A 83 8.06 -4.75 9.59
N ALA A 84 8.95 -3.81 9.94
CA ALA A 84 10.39 -4.05 9.92
C ALA A 84 10.81 -5.17 10.89
N GLU A 85 10.26 -5.18 12.12
CA GLU A 85 10.49 -6.26 13.10
C GLU A 85 10.06 -7.62 12.53
N THR A 86 8.86 -7.66 11.94
CA THR A 86 8.29 -8.87 11.35
C THR A 86 9.12 -9.38 10.17
N ILE A 87 9.59 -8.47 9.30
CA ILE A 87 10.45 -8.82 8.15
C ILE A 87 11.78 -9.39 8.62
N VAL A 88 12.41 -8.74 9.60
CA VAL A 88 13.67 -9.22 10.18
C VAL A 88 13.49 -10.59 10.85
N GLU A 89 12.42 -10.79 11.62
CA GLU A 89 12.11 -12.08 12.24
C GLU A 89 11.99 -13.21 11.21
N ILE A 90 11.33 -12.95 10.07
CA ILE A 90 11.07 -13.97 9.05
C ILE A 90 12.29 -14.21 8.14
N PHE A 91 13.00 -13.15 7.76
CA PHE A 91 14.00 -13.23 6.69
C PHE A 91 15.46 -13.12 7.16
N ALA A 92 15.75 -12.52 8.32
CA ALA A 92 17.14 -12.33 8.76
C ALA A 92 17.75 -13.60 9.37
N GLY A 93 16.93 -14.50 9.94
CA GLY A 93 17.37 -15.76 10.53
C GLY A 93 18.28 -15.63 11.77
N GLU A 94 18.56 -14.41 12.21
CA GLU A 94 19.37 -14.10 13.38
C GLU A 94 18.47 -13.70 14.55
N GLU A 95 18.54 -14.49 15.63
CA GLU A 95 17.90 -14.17 16.89
C GLU A 95 18.56 -12.89 17.44
N ASN A 96 17.80 -11.80 17.58
CA ASN A 96 18.23 -10.45 18.02
C ASN A 96 18.87 -9.53 16.96
N ALA A 97 18.60 -9.71 15.67
CA ALA A 97 18.95 -8.69 14.69
C ALA A 97 18.33 -7.32 15.06
N GLU A 98 19.15 -6.27 15.03
CA GLU A 98 18.68 -4.90 15.31
C GLU A 98 17.71 -4.46 14.21
N VAL A 99 16.59 -3.88 14.63
CA VAL A 99 15.56 -3.40 13.71
C VAL A 99 15.69 -1.89 13.58
N VAL A 100 15.98 -1.42 12.37
CA VAL A 100 16.07 0.00 12.04
C VAL A 100 15.02 0.31 10.96
N PRO A 101 13.82 0.78 11.31
CA PRO A 101 12.74 1.02 10.35
C PRO A 101 13.11 2.00 9.23
N GLU A 102 14.06 2.90 9.47
CA GLU A 102 14.57 3.87 8.49
C GLU A 102 15.35 3.22 7.34
N GLU A 103 15.78 1.97 7.49
CA GLU A 103 16.41 1.19 6.42
C GLU A 103 15.40 0.74 5.35
N PHE A 104 14.11 0.93 5.59
CA PHE A 104 13.06 0.68 4.62
C PHE A 104 12.39 1.99 4.22
N ASP A 105 12.12 2.16 2.93
CA ASP A 105 11.07 3.09 2.48
C ASP A 105 9.71 2.38 2.48
N ALA A 106 8.62 3.11 2.65
CA ALA A 106 7.30 2.53 2.85
C ALA A 106 6.21 3.18 1.99
N SER A 107 5.45 2.34 1.31
CA SER A 107 4.20 2.74 0.62
C SER A 107 3.02 1.89 1.09
N LEU A 108 1.84 2.47 1.04
CA LEU A 108 0.61 1.82 1.49
C LEU A 108 -0.25 1.35 0.31
N GLU A 109 -0.82 0.16 0.46
CA GLU A 109 -1.92 -0.33 -0.35
C GLU A 109 -3.13 -0.61 0.55
N PHE A 110 -4.33 -0.30 0.06
CA PHE A 110 -5.58 -0.59 0.76
C PHE A 110 -6.51 -1.33 -0.18
N ASP A 111 -7.02 -2.46 0.29
CA ASP A 111 -8.25 -3.07 -0.23
C ASP A 111 -9.39 -2.93 0.79
N SER A 112 -10.53 -3.55 0.52
CA SER A 112 -11.69 -3.46 1.41
C SER A 112 -11.48 -4.07 2.81
N GLU A 113 -10.50 -4.96 3.00
CA GLU A 113 -10.31 -5.79 4.19
C GLU A 113 -8.88 -5.72 4.75
N THR A 114 -7.87 -5.44 3.93
CA THR A 114 -6.45 -5.53 4.27
C THR A 114 -5.72 -4.20 4.05
N ILE A 115 -4.70 -3.97 4.88
CA ILE A 115 -3.71 -2.91 4.71
C ILE A 115 -2.39 -3.55 4.29
N VAL A 116 -2.00 -3.20 3.08
CA VAL A 116 -0.73 -3.32 2.38
C VAL A 116 0.40 -2.45 2.92
N LEU A 117 1.40 -2.90 3.67
CA LEU A 117 2.63 -2.08 3.84
C LEU A 117 3.78 -2.69 3.03
N HIS A 118 4.06 -2.08 1.88
CA HIS A 118 5.22 -2.45 1.06
C HIS A 118 6.46 -1.76 1.61
N MET A 119 7.50 -2.55 1.85
CA MET A 119 8.72 -2.14 2.54
C MET A 119 9.89 -2.29 1.58
N VAL A 120 10.29 -1.19 0.93
CA VAL A 120 11.42 -1.19 0.00
C VAL A 120 12.70 -1.12 0.82
N ASP A 121 13.51 -2.17 0.74
CA ASP A 121 14.78 -2.22 1.46
C ASP A 121 15.83 -1.34 0.80
N LEU A 122 16.34 -0.38 1.56
CA LEU A 122 17.37 0.57 1.12
C LEU A 122 18.79 0.00 1.29
N MET A 123 18.94 -1.12 2.00
CA MET A 123 20.23 -1.74 2.29
C MET A 123 20.62 -2.84 1.30
N GLY A 124 19.71 -3.27 0.41
CA GLY A 124 20.00 -4.25 -0.63
C GLY A 124 20.13 -5.70 -0.14
N ARG A 125 19.38 -6.06 0.90
CA ARG A 125 19.24 -7.42 1.46
C ARG A 125 18.33 -8.29 0.59
N PHE A 126 17.37 -7.68 -0.09
CA PHE A 126 16.49 -8.35 -1.06
C PHE A 126 17.03 -8.19 -2.48
N GLU A 127 16.76 -9.18 -3.34
CA GLU A 127 17.14 -9.13 -4.76
C GLU A 127 16.45 -7.94 -5.45
N ASP A 128 17.15 -7.31 -6.40
CA ASP A 128 16.61 -6.20 -7.17
C ASP A 128 15.25 -6.55 -7.79
N GLY A 129 14.27 -5.67 -7.57
CA GLY A 129 12.90 -5.86 -8.04
C GLY A 129 12.03 -6.73 -7.11
N TYR A 130 12.57 -7.20 -5.99
CA TYR A 130 11.79 -7.84 -4.93
C TYR A 130 11.73 -6.94 -3.70
N TRP A 131 10.55 -6.83 -3.10
CA TRP A 131 10.37 -6.12 -1.83
C TRP A 131 9.42 -6.86 -0.90
N PRO A 132 9.73 -6.92 0.41
CA PRO A 132 8.81 -7.50 1.37
C PRO A 132 7.54 -6.64 1.51
N ALA A 133 6.42 -7.28 1.77
CA ALA A 133 5.16 -6.63 2.08
C ALA A 133 4.51 -7.27 3.30
N VAL A 134 4.06 -6.45 4.24
CA VAL A 134 3.40 -6.89 5.46
C VAL A 134 1.92 -6.54 5.38
N HIS A 135 1.08 -7.56 5.55
CA HIS A 135 -0.36 -7.46 5.44
C HIS A 135 -0.95 -7.35 6.83
N PHE A 136 -1.74 -6.31 7.05
CA PHE A 136 -2.45 -6.08 8.30
C PHE A 136 -3.96 -6.22 8.11
N ASN A 137 -4.64 -6.80 9.10
CA ASN A 137 -6.10 -6.72 9.18
C ASN A 137 -6.57 -5.31 9.62
N PRO A 138 -7.88 -5.02 9.66
CA PRO A 138 -8.40 -3.72 10.08
C PRO A 138 -8.08 -3.34 11.55
N HIS A 139 -7.61 -4.28 12.36
CA HIS A 139 -7.19 -4.09 13.75
C HIS A 139 -5.66 -3.92 13.91
N PHE A 140 -4.92 -3.78 12.80
CA PHE A 140 -3.47 -3.64 12.77
C PHE A 140 -2.68 -4.85 13.26
N GLU A 141 -3.29 -6.03 13.21
CA GLU A 141 -2.61 -7.30 13.45
C GLU A 141 -2.00 -7.80 12.14
N VAL A 142 -0.74 -8.27 12.20
CA VAL A 142 -0.08 -8.91 11.07
C VAL A 142 -0.80 -10.22 10.77
N ILE A 143 -1.27 -10.38 9.54
CA ILE A 143 -1.97 -11.59 9.08
C ILE A 143 -1.17 -12.36 8.04
N ASN A 144 -0.27 -11.69 7.31
CA ASN A 144 0.57 -12.33 6.30
C ASN A 144 1.81 -11.46 6.02
N VAL A 145 2.85 -12.11 5.49
CA VAL A 145 4.07 -11.45 5.01
C VAL A 145 4.45 -12.11 3.70
N THR A 146 4.64 -11.30 2.67
CA THR A 146 4.94 -11.75 1.30
C THR A 146 6.21 -11.08 0.79
N LEU A 147 6.76 -11.66 -0.28
CA LEU A 147 7.81 -11.04 -1.10
C LEU A 147 7.20 -10.77 -2.47
N GLU A 148 7.06 -9.50 -2.83
CA GLU A 148 6.38 -9.02 -4.04
C GLU A 148 7.41 -8.67 -5.13
N CYS A 149 6.95 -8.58 -6.39
CA CYS A 149 7.74 -8.15 -7.56
C CYS A 149 6.93 -7.40 -8.63
#